data_AF-A0A6L2ZL31-F1
#
_entry.id   AF-A0A6L2ZL31-F1
#
_cell.length_a   1.000
_cell.length_b   1.000
_cell.length_c   1.000
_cell.angle_alpha   90.00
_cell.angle_beta   90.00
_cell.angle_gamma   90.00
#
_symmetry.space_group_name_H-M   'P 1'
#
loop_
_entity.id
_entity.type
_entity.pdbx_description
1 polymer ?
#
loop_
_entity_poly.entity_id
_entity_poly.type
_entity_poly.pdbx_seq_one_letter_code
_entity_poly.pdbx_strand_id
1 'polypeptide(L)'
;NSIFRTSASRHGPSPTVAEPLFKDCYFYVDVETYRKLSKVFSLYSKANDKFRIPSSSERCAGKTALRAQQRQRAQQIRSARKYLDSTPVHNGFPNDTHSEYLRLLLAPRAKDFPSDLNSRRLPKSITTHPKFDSNLILPQQLPVVYQNLESRKWVNDRRDPFLTEFALSHGLAVEEIRPKGTQLKSAGSDPFVFVGPNTRYCHSDKLAYTMRRWHNTPKLDRKCLEAAISRTVAQYSTVKFAPMTYSQVISSQQFLKNRSHDVGFSGAGFNDKFELATNPAFRAFQHRYESSSKPATFNVFWKSEPLKQSKAKFIPRLIFGGSLENEITERKQFQTFSQNLALNRWTTPAKIGIPNTEFGKLYKHNRFHLNYSAIAIDFSAQDVKMPAAVIDARIRVLSRLAINQGLTPFQVNKIVSAAKHTQKFSAVLPNGEVFLLKSGVPSGLYFGAEGNTMNHSVIGNYLDARMNFHASPTKVIDSRYGDDWLRSLAPNRQSKAYLRRFSELSSLVSNDIGMSMTVDLWGEKPLNHHESSFLRRSFTNWTIDDRQVTVPKFDTDRVLQRFVVPHSNVTTPQESFDRSLCFLMLSGANTHYYSIIRKYMDSLVNSYNVQVPDLYREMTLNSLTK
;
A
#
# COMPACT_ATOMS: atom_id res chain seq x y z
N ASN A 1 22.96 -7.78 3.76
CA ASN A 1 22.25 -6.50 3.52
C ASN A 1 21.68 -6.40 2.12
N SER A 2 20.65 -7.18 1.79
CA SER A 2 19.75 -6.85 0.67
C SER A 2 18.46 -7.65 0.82
N ILE A 3 17.39 -6.96 1.21
CA ILE A 3 16.07 -7.40 0.79
C ILE A 3 16.09 -7.24 -0.73
N PHE A 4 16.13 -8.34 -1.48
CA PHE A 4 15.92 -8.31 -2.93
C PHE A 4 14.50 -7.82 -3.21
N ARG A 5 14.31 -6.50 -3.20
CA ARG A 5 13.23 -5.82 -3.90
C ARG A 5 13.68 -5.77 -5.35
N THR A 6 13.17 -6.67 -6.19
CA THR A 6 13.35 -6.54 -7.65
C THR A 6 12.50 -5.36 -8.12
N SER A 7 13.05 -4.16 -7.99
CA SER A 7 12.52 -2.99 -8.68
C SER A 7 12.84 -3.16 -10.16
N ALA A 8 11.85 -2.93 -11.03
CA ALA A 8 12.09 -2.75 -12.46
C ALA A 8 12.92 -1.47 -12.76
N SER A 9 13.36 -0.76 -11.72
CA SER A 9 14.11 0.50 -11.78
C SER A 9 15.55 0.34 -12.29
N ARG A 10 16.12 -0.87 -12.36
CA ARG A 10 17.55 -1.06 -12.68
C ARG A 10 17.96 -0.84 -14.14
N HIS A 11 17.03 -0.67 -15.08
CA HIS A 11 17.34 -0.74 -16.53
C HIS A 11 16.75 0.39 -17.39
N GLY A 12 16.35 1.52 -16.80
CA GLY A 12 15.92 2.71 -17.54
C GLY A 12 17.06 3.73 -17.73
N PRO A 13 17.05 4.56 -18.80
CA PRO A 13 18.05 5.60 -18.96
C PRO A 13 17.93 6.68 -17.87
N SER A 14 19.04 7.33 -17.51
CA SER A 14 19.06 8.42 -16.54
C SER A 14 18.49 9.71 -17.15
N PRO A 15 17.65 10.48 -16.45
CA PRO A 15 17.13 11.75 -16.97
C PRO A 15 18.24 12.78 -17.18
N THR A 16 18.18 13.56 -18.27
CA THR A 16 19.07 14.69 -18.52
C THR A 16 18.31 16.02 -18.44
N VAL A 17 19.04 17.15 -18.36
CA VAL A 17 18.46 18.50 -18.27
C VAL A 17 17.69 18.90 -19.54
N ALA A 18 18.19 18.47 -20.71
CA ALA A 18 17.58 18.76 -22.00
C ALA A 18 16.43 17.79 -22.36
N GLU A 19 16.51 16.54 -21.87
CA GLU A 19 15.54 15.48 -22.13
C GLU A 19 15.13 14.80 -20.83
N PRO A 20 14.13 15.34 -20.11
CA PRO A 20 13.44 14.54 -19.10
C PRO A 20 12.79 13.37 -19.83
N LEU A 21 12.96 12.14 -19.32
CA LEU A 21 12.41 10.87 -19.84
C LEU A 21 10.93 10.89 -20.24
N PHE A 22 10.20 11.94 -19.92
CA PHE A 22 8.80 12.14 -20.24
C PHE A 22 8.52 13.61 -20.59
N LYS A 23 8.30 13.91 -21.87
CA LYS A 23 7.71 15.17 -22.35
C LYS A 23 6.46 14.82 -23.14
N ASP A 24 5.38 15.58 -23.02
CA ASP A 24 4.17 15.44 -23.86
C ASP A 24 3.52 14.04 -23.97
N CYS A 25 3.73 13.16 -22.98
CA CYS A 25 3.29 11.75 -22.99
C CYS A 25 4.05 10.84 -23.97
N TYR A 26 5.23 11.26 -24.43
CA TYR A 26 6.15 10.48 -25.26
C TYR A 26 7.53 10.32 -24.59
N PHE A 27 8.20 9.21 -24.91
CA PHE A 27 9.62 8.99 -24.60
C PHE A 27 10.47 9.72 -25.64
N TYR A 28 11.39 10.57 -25.19
CA TYR A 28 12.36 11.23 -26.05
C TYR A 28 13.74 10.59 -25.86
N VAL A 29 14.41 10.33 -26.99
CA VAL A 29 15.74 9.76 -27.10
C VAL A 29 16.59 10.80 -27.83
N ASP A 30 17.82 11.03 -27.40
CA ASP A 30 18.64 12.12 -27.92
C ASP A 30 18.89 12.00 -29.43
N VAL A 31 19.10 13.14 -30.10
CA VAL A 31 19.23 13.21 -31.57
C VAL A 31 20.44 12.41 -32.09
N GLU A 32 21.52 12.28 -31.32
CA GLU A 32 22.69 11.51 -31.70
C GLU A 32 22.40 10.00 -31.63
N THR A 33 21.72 9.55 -30.57
CA THR A 33 21.21 8.18 -30.41
C THR A 33 20.11 7.88 -31.42
N TYR A 34 19.18 8.81 -31.71
CA TYR A 34 18.17 8.69 -32.75
C TYR A 34 18.80 8.61 -34.15
N ARG A 35 19.85 9.39 -34.46
CA ARG A 35 20.57 9.33 -35.74
C ARG A 35 21.43 8.06 -35.87
N LYS A 36 22.04 7.58 -34.78
CA LYS A 36 22.73 6.28 -34.74
C LYS A 36 21.73 5.15 -34.93
N LEU A 37 20.61 5.17 -34.21
CA LEU A 37 19.51 4.20 -34.35
C LEU A 37 18.84 4.28 -35.73
N SER A 38 18.70 5.45 -36.35
CA SER A 38 18.10 5.58 -37.69
C SER A 38 19.05 5.16 -38.82
N LYS A 39 20.37 5.40 -38.68
CA LYS A 39 21.39 4.83 -39.59
C LYS A 39 21.46 3.31 -39.48
N VAL A 40 21.43 2.81 -38.24
CA VAL A 40 21.38 1.38 -37.94
C VAL A 40 20.07 0.77 -38.46
N PHE A 41 18.93 1.44 -38.26
CA PHE A 41 17.62 1.02 -38.77
C PHE A 41 17.54 1.12 -40.29
N SER A 42 18.20 2.05 -40.97
CA SER A 42 18.20 2.11 -42.44
C SER A 42 19.10 1.03 -43.05
N LEU A 43 20.24 0.70 -42.42
CA LEU A 43 21.09 -0.43 -42.78
C LEU A 43 20.35 -1.76 -42.57
N TYR A 44 19.65 -1.90 -41.44
CA TYR A 44 18.84 -3.09 -41.14
C TYR A 44 17.51 -3.13 -41.91
N SER A 45 16.91 -2.00 -42.28
CA SER A 45 15.73 -1.95 -43.17
C SER A 45 16.11 -2.39 -44.56
N LYS A 46 17.27 -1.95 -45.10
CA LYS A 46 17.80 -2.44 -46.38
C LYS A 46 18.12 -3.95 -46.35
N ALA A 47 18.60 -4.47 -45.22
CA ALA A 47 18.79 -5.90 -45.03
C ALA A 47 17.46 -6.67 -44.86
N ASN A 48 16.49 -6.10 -44.13
CA ASN A 48 15.15 -6.65 -43.92
C ASN A 48 14.31 -6.62 -45.21
N ASP A 49 14.51 -5.64 -46.09
CA ASP A 49 13.87 -5.53 -47.40
C ASP A 49 14.39 -6.60 -48.38
N LYS A 50 15.62 -7.11 -48.18
CA LYS A 50 16.15 -8.29 -48.88
C LYS A 50 15.45 -9.60 -48.50
N PHE A 51 14.78 -9.65 -47.35
CA PHE A 51 14.09 -10.84 -46.81
C PHE A 51 12.58 -10.62 -46.58
N ARG A 52 12.06 -9.41 -46.86
CA ARG A 52 10.63 -9.11 -46.91
C ARG A 52 10.09 -9.52 -48.27
N ILE A 53 9.16 -10.47 -48.27
CA ILE A 53 8.28 -10.67 -49.42
C ILE A 53 7.18 -9.61 -49.34
N PRO A 54 6.86 -8.90 -50.44
CA PRO A 54 5.74 -7.96 -50.47
C PRO A 54 4.47 -8.66 -49.99
N SER A 55 3.70 -7.98 -49.16
CA SER A 55 2.34 -8.41 -48.83
C SER A 55 1.49 -8.32 -50.09
N SER A 56 1.37 -9.41 -50.86
CA SER A 56 0.27 -9.52 -51.79
C SER A 56 -1.03 -9.66 -51.00
N SER A 57 -2.03 -8.91 -51.42
CA SER A 57 -3.34 -8.81 -50.80
C SER A 57 -3.97 -10.18 -50.59
N GLU A 58 -4.50 -10.41 -49.38
CA GLU A 58 -5.21 -11.61 -48.96
C GLU A 58 -6.59 -11.73 -49.65
N ARG A 59 -6.64 -11.77 -50.98
CA ARG A 59 -7.87 -12.12 -51.70
C ARG A 59 -7.67 -13.37 -52.55
N CYS A 60 -8.36 -14.43 -52.12
CA CYS A 60 -8.60 -15.69 -52.82
C CYS A 60 -7.40 -16.61 -53.12
N ALA A 61 -6.65 -17.03 -52.10
CA ALA A 61 -5.73 -18.18 -52.25
C ALA A 61 -6.34 -19.47 -51.67
N GLY A 62 -6.49 -20.51 -52.50
CA GLY A 62 -6.97 -21.83 -52.06
C GLY A 62 -6.04 -22.47 -51.01
N LYS A 63 -6.59 -23.34 -50.13
CA LYS A 63 -5.89 -23.97 -48.99
C LYS A 63 -4.51 -24.56 -49.33
N THR A 64 -4.32 -25.07 -50.55
CA THR A 64 -3.06 -25.65 -51.03
C THR A 64 -1.97 -24.60 -51.24
N ALA A 65 -2.30 -23.43 -51.77
CA ALA A 65 -1.37 -22.32 -51.98
C ALA A 65 -0.89 -21.72 -50.64
N LEU A 66 -1.80 -21.61 -49.67
CA LEU A 66 -1.48 -21.21 -48.29
C LEU A 66 -0.49 -22.17 -47.61
N ARG A 67 -0.69 -23.49 -47.79
CA ARG A 67 0.25 -24.50 -47.26
C ARG A 67 1.61 -24.46 -47.95
N ALA A 68 1.67 -24.23 -49.26
CA ALA A 68 2.91 -24.06 -49.99
C ALA A 68 3.67 -22.80 -49.53
N GLN A 69 2.97 -21.68 -49.35
CA GLN A 69 3.54 -20.44 -48.81
C GLN A 69 4.08 -20.62 -47.38
N GLN A 70 3.37 -21.34 -46.52
CA GLN A 70 3.82 -21.66 -45.16
C GLN A 70 5.09 -22.53 -45.17
N ARG A 71 5.16 -23.52 -46.06
CA ARG A 71 6.37 -24.37 -46.22
C ARG A 71 7.56 -23.56 -46.72
N GLN A 72 7.36 -22.68 -47.70
CA GLN A 72 8.40 -21.81 -48.23
C GLN A 72 8.92 -20.81 -47.17
N ARG A 73 8.01 -20.22 -46.36
CA ARG A 73 8.37 -19.38 -45.20
C ARG A 73 9.20 -20.15 -44.17
N ALA A 74 8.82 -21.38 -43.84
CA ALA A 74 9.55 -22.22 -42.90
C ALA A 74 10.95 -22.63 -43.42
N GLN A 75 11.13 -22.71 -44.73
CA GLN A 75 12.41 -23.00 -45.36
C GLN A 75 13.34 -21.77 -45.31
N GLN A 76 12.82 -20.59 -45.60
CA GLN A 76 13.58 -19.32 -45.53
C GLN A 76 14.02 -18.97 -44.10
N ILE A 77 13.16 -19.20 -43.10
CA ILE A 77 13.51 -19.02 -41.68
C ILE A 77 14.63 -19.98 -41.25
N ARG A 78 14.60 -21.24 -41.74
CA ARG A 78 15.65 -22.22 -41.46
C ARG A 78 16.99 -21.82 -42.08
N SER A 79 16.99 -21.31 -43.31
CA SER A 79 18.20 -20.80 -43.96
C SER A 79 18.78 -19.58 -43.24
N ALA A 80 17.93 -18.67 -42.74
CA ALA A 80 18.37 -17.51 -41.95
C ALA A 80 19.00 -17.89 -40.61
N ARG A 81 18.44 -18.89 -39.90
CA ARG A 81 19.04 -19.45 -38.68
C ARG A 81 20.39 -20.10 -38.95
N LYS A 82 20.47 -20.94 -40.00
CA LYS A 82 21.71 -21.63 -40.38
C LYS A 82 22.86 -20.65 -40.69
N TYR A 83 22.55 -19.52 -41.30
CA TYR A 83 23.52 -18.45 -41.57
C TYR A 83 24.04 -17.79 -40.27
N LEU A 84 23.13 -17.46 -39.33
CA LEU A 84 23.50 -16.87 -38.04
C LEU A 84 24.32 -17.82 -37.17
N ASP A 85 23.96 -19.10 -37.13
CA ASP A 85 24.69 -20.12 -36.38
C ASP A 85 26.09 -20.40 -36.98
N SER A 86 26.29 -20.08 -38.26
CA SER A 86 27.60 -20.19 -38.94
C SER A 86 28.49 -18.96 -38.83
N THR A 87 28.03 -17.89 -38.17
CA THR A 87 28.81 -16.65 -38.02
C THR A 87 29.71 -16.76 -36.77
N PRO A 88 31.05 -16.71 -36.88
CA PRO A 88 31.94 -16.87 -35.73
C PRO A 88 31.72 -15.78 -34.68
N VAL A 89 31.68 -16.16 -33.40
CA VAL A 89 31.57 -15.23 -32.27
C VAL A 89 32.81 -14.34 -32.26
N HIS A 90 32.62 -13.02 -32.38
CA HIS A 90 33.73 -12.07 -32.30
C HIS A 90 34.22 -12.02 -30.84
N ASN A 91 35.43 -12.55 -30.58
CA ASN A 91 36.03 -12.72 -29.25
C ASN A 91 36.40 -11.42 -28.50
N GLY A 92 35.79 -10.27 -28.83
CA GLY A 92 36.15 -8.96 -28.30
C GLY A 92 35.25 -8.38 -27.21
N PHE A 93 34.11 -9.00 -26.87
CA PHE A 93 33.17 -8.46 -25.87
C PHE A 93 32.73 -9.55 -24.87
N PRO A 94 32.89 -9.35 -23.54
CA PRO A 94 32.58 -10.39 -22.55
C PRO A 94 31.09 -10.64 -22.31
N ASN A 95 30.18 -10.01 -23.05
CA ASN A 95 28.74 -10.27 -23.01
C ASN A 95 28.14 -9.88 -24.37
N ASP A 96 27.97 -10.87 -25.25
CA ASP A 96 27.44 -10.69 -26.60
C ASP A 96 25.92 -10.47 -26.61
N THR A 97 25.51 -9.26 -26.22
CA THR A 97 24.15 -8.74 -26.35
C THR A 97 23.71 -8.54 -27.80
N HIS A 98 24.64 -8.58 -28.77
CA HIS A 98 24.39 -8.25 -30.16
C HIS A 98 23.86 -9.46 -30.95
N SER A 99 24.47 -10.63 -30.78
CA SER A 99 24.00 -11.89 -31.35
C SER A 99 22.69 -12.35 -30.70
N GLU A 100 22.52 -12.11 -29.40
CA GLU A 100 21.26 -12.37 -28.68
C GLU A 100 20.11 -11.46 -29.15
N TYR A 101 20.38 -10.20 -29.47
CA TYR A 101 19.39 -9.28 -30.05
C TYR A 101 18.99 -9.69 -31.49
N LEU A 102 19.93 -10.18 -32.30
CA LEU A 102 19.63 -10.73 -33.64
C LEU A 102 18.82 -12.05 -33.55
N ARG A 103 19.13 -12.94 -32.60
CA ARG A 103 18.32 -14.14 -32.30
C ARG A 103 16.92 -13.77 -31.81
N LEU A 104 16.79 -12.70 -31.02
CA LEU A 104 15.52 -12.16 -30.52
C LEU A 104 14.65 -11.58 -31.64
N LEU A 105 15.24 -10.84 -32.57
CA LEU A 105 14.51 -10.21 -33.70
C LEU A 105 14.04 -11.23 -34.75
N LEU A 106 14.75 -12.34 -34.90
CA LEU A 106 14.49 -13.38 -35.90
C LEU A 106 13.79 -14.62 -35.32
N ALA A 107 13.47 -14.60 -34.02
CA ALA A 107 12.54 -15.55 -33.44
C ALA A 107 11.15 -15.35 -34.09
N PRO A 108 10.46 -16.43 -34.53
CA PRO A 108 9.09 -16.30 -35.02
C PRO A 108 8.27 -15.62 -33.93
N ARG A 109 7.62 -14.49 -34.25
CA ARG A 109 6.64 -13.87 -33.35
C ARG A 109 5.60 -14.94 -33.01
N ALA A 110 5.73 -15.53 -31.83
CA ALA A 110 4.76 -16.46 -31.30
C ALA A 110 3.43 -15.70 -31.19
N LYS A 111 2.38 -16.29 -31.76
CA LYS A 111 1.05 -15.70 -31.91
C LYS A 111 0.27 -15.54 -30.60
N ASP A 112 0.93 -15.61 -29.44
CA ASP A 112 0.28 -15.60 -28.13
C ASP A 112 0.84 -14.46 -27.26
N PHE A 113 0.47 -13.22 -27.60
CA PHE A 113 0.50 -12.14 -26.62
C PHE A 113 -0.64 -12.37 -25.62
N PRO A 114 -0.40 -12.37 -24.30
CA PRO A 114 -1.48 -12.52 -23.36
C PRO A 114 -2.28 -11.20 -23.37
N SER A 115 -3.50 -11.26 -23.90
CA SER A 115 -4.55 -10.23 -24.02
C SER A 115 -4.55 -9.09 -22.97
N ASP A 116 -4.97 -7.88 -23.37
CA ASP A 116 -5.25 -6.75 -22.46
C ASP A 116 -6.06 -7.20 -21.22
N LEU A 117 -5.64 -6.85 -20.00
CA LEU A 117 -6.34 -7.21 -18.75
C LEU A 117 -7.80 -6.77 -18.73
N ASN A 118 -8.17 -5.69 -19.42
CA ASN A 118 -9.56 -5.24 -19.53
C ASN A 118 -10.41 -6.17 -20.39
N SER A 119 -9.83 -6.75 -21.44
CA SER A 119 -10.47 -7.73 -22.32
C SER A 119 -10.54 -9.15 -21.73
N ARG A 120 -9.77 -9.46 -20.67
CA ARG A 120 -9.75 -10.80 -20.07
C ARG A 120 -11.04 -11.13 -19.33
N ARG A 121 -11.58 -12.31 -19.62
CA ARG A 121 -12.70 -12.89 -18.87
C ARG A 121 -12.21 -13.33 -17.48
N LEU A 122 -12.92 -12.92 -16.43
CA LEU A 122 -12.65 -13.44 -15.09
C LEU A 122 -13.08 -14.91 -15.02
N PRO A 123 -12.21 -15.84 -14.56
CA PRO A 123 -12.54 -17.25 -14.50
C PRO A 123 -13.68 -17.51 -13.51
N LYS A 124 -14.44 -18.59 -13.74
CA LYS A 124 -15.60 -18.96 -12.89
C LYS A 124 -15.22 -19.08 -11.42
N SER A 125 -14.03 -19.58 -11.10
CA SER A 125 -13.51 -19.67 -9.74
C SER A 125 -13.45 -18.34 -8.99
N ILE A 126 -13.33 -17.20 -9.70
CA ILE A 126 -13.42 -15.85 -9.12
C ILE A 126 -14.88 -15.41 -9.03
N THR A 127 -15.65 -15.60 -10.11
CA THR A 127 -17.02 -15.06 -10.22
C THR A 127 -18.03 -15.83 -9.37
N THR A 128 -17.77 -17.09 -9.02
CA THR A 128 -18.62 -17.90 -8.13
C THR A 128 -18.20 -17.81 -6.67
N HIS A 129 -17.15 -17.03 -6.35
CA HIS A 129 -16.68 -16.89 -4.98
C HIS A 129 -17.62 -15.98 -4.16
N PRO A 130 -17.96 -16.30 -2.90
CA PRO A 130 -18.90 -15.49 -2.09
C PRO A 130 -18.48 -14.02 -1.87
N LYS A 131 -17.17 -13.75 -1.98
CA LYS A 131 -16.58 -12.39 -1.87
C LYS A 131 -16.42 -11.69 -3.22
N PHE A 132 -17.08 -12.17 -4.28
CA PHE A 132 -17.08 -11.54 -5.59
C PHE A 132 -17.87 -10.22 -5.56
N ASP A 133 -17.27 -9.16 -6.09
CA ASP A 133 -17.92 -7.86 -6.26
C ASP A 133 -18.57 -7.84 -7.64
N SER A 134 -19.90 -7.74 -7.71
CA SER A 134 -20.63 -7.68 -8.98
C SER A 134 -20.48 -6.32 -9.69
N ASN A 135 -20.04 -5.28 -8.99
CA ASN A 135 -20.00 -3.91 -9.47
C ASN A 135 -18.61 -3.53 -9.99
N LEU A 136 -18.01 -4.39 -10.80
CA LEU A 136 -16.68 -4.18 -11.38
C LEU A 136 -16.72 -3.12 -12.47
N ILE A 137 -15.74 -2.21 -12.47
CA ILE A 137 -15.59 -1.16 -13.49
C ILE A 137 -14.27 -1.38 -14.21
N LEU A 138 -14.25 -1.28 -15.55
CA LEU A 138 -13.00 -1.40 -16.31
C LEU A 138 -12.07 -0.21 -16.00
N PRO A 139 -10.86 -0.44 -15.47
CA PRO A 139 -9.89 0.63 -15.27
C PRO A 139 -9.40 1.14 -16.63
N GLN A 140 -9.09 2.43 -16.71
CA GLN A 140 -8.56 3.01 -17.93
C GLN A 140 -7.08 2.59 -18.09
N GLN A 141 -6.79 1.76 -19.07
CA GLN A 141 -5.41 1.43 -19.45
C GLN A 141 -4.79 2.62 -20.20
N LEU A 142 -3.55 2.96 -19.89
CA LEU A 142 -2.78 3.96 -20.64
C LEU A 142 -1.92 3.25 -21.71
N PRO A 143 -1.75 3.81 -22.91
CA PRO A 143 -1.07 3.15 -24.03
C PRO A 143 0.44 3.05 -23.76
N VAL A 144 0.88 1.93 -23.18
CA VAL A 144 2.29 1.63 -22.92
C VAL A 144 2.48 0.10 -22.93
N VAL A 145 3.45 -0.39 -23.73
CA VAL A 145 3.84 -1.82 -23.77
C VAL A 145 5.37 -1.91 -23.75
N TYR A 146 5.93 -2.58 -22.75
CA TYR A 146 7.37 -2.88 -22.64
C TYR A 146 7.63 -4.38 -22.56
N GLN A 147 8.86 -4.78 -22.96
CA GLN A 147 9.29 -6.17 -23.11
C GLN A 147 9.33 -6.95 -21.79
N ASN A 148 9.13 -8.26 -21.97
CA ASN A 148 9.04 -9.30 -20.95
C ASN A 148 10.31 -9.36 -20.07
N LEU A 149 10.15 -9.18 -18.76
CA LEU A 149 11.12 -9.58 -17.74
C LEU A 149 10.43 -10.50 -16.73
N GLU A 150 10.11 -11.72 -17.15
CA GLU A 150 9.85 -12.81 -16.22
C GLU A 150 11.17 -13.32 -15.64
N SER A 151 11.69 -12.62 -14.64
CA SER A 151 12.67 -13.20 -13.72
C SER A 151 12.40 -12.74 -12.29
N ARG A 152 11.32 -13.27 -11.70
CA ARG A 152 11.11 -13.20 -10.25
C ARG A 152 11.12 -14.60 -9.66
N LYS A 153 12.29 -15.01 -9.15
CA LYS A 153 12.40 -16.15 -8.25
C LYS A 153 11.96 -15.71 -6.85
N TRP A 154 10.84 -16.25 -6.39
CA TRP A 154 10.46 -16.16 -4.98
C TRP A 154 11.03 -17.39 -4.26
N VAL A 155 12.03 -17.19 -3.42
CA VAL A 155 12.39 -18.17 -2.39
C VAL A 155 11.47 -17.88 -1.21
N ASN A 156 10.46 -18.74 -1.03
CA ASN A 156 9.33 -18.51 -0.12
C ASN A 156 9.43 -19.39 1.13
N ASP A 157 10.64 -19.52 1.66
CA ASP A 157 10.83 -19.97 3.03
C ASP A 157 11.18 -18.75 3.88
N ARG A 158 10.18 -18.25 4.60
CA ARG A 158 10.33 -17.14 5.54
C ARG A 158 10.28 -17.66 6.96
N ARG A 159 10.80 -18.86 7.21
CA ARG A 159 11.03 -19.31 8.58
C ARG A 159 12.10 -18.44 9.22
N ASP A 160 11.93 -18.16 10.50
CA ASP A 160 13.04 -17.73 11.33
C ASP A 160 13.76 -19.02 11.78
N PRO A 161 14.95 -19.32 11.24
CA PRO A 161 15.62 -20.60 11.51
C PRO A 161 16.01 -20.75 12.97
N PHE A 162 16.12 -19.65 13.72
CA PHE A 162 16.49 -19.65 15.14
C PHE A 162 15.27 -19.80 16.05
N LEU A 163 14.06 -19.42 15.60
CA LEU A 163 12.82 -19.53 16.35
C LEU A 163 12.06 -20.83 16.07
N THR A 164 12.22 -21.41 14.88
CA THR A 164 11.35 -22.48 14.38
C THR A 164 11.29 -23.69 15.32
N GLU A 165 12.44 -24.17 15.80
CA GLU A 165 12.50 -25.32 16.72
C GLU A 165 11.86 -25.02 18.09
N PHE A 166 12.10 -23.82 18.62
CA PHE A 166 11.46 -23.36 19.86
C PHE A 166 9.93 -23.27 19.69
N ALA A 167 9.45 -22.74 18.57
CA ALA A 167 8.02 -22.61 18.30
C ALA A 167 7.31 -23.96 18.16
N LEU A 168 7.95 -24.95 17.53
CA LEU A 168 7.41 -26.30 17.40
C LEU A 168 7.37 -27.03 18.75
N SER A 169 8.47 -27.01 19.51
CA SER A 169 8.57 -27.69 20.81
C SER A 169 7.60 -27.14 21.86
N HIS A 170 7.25 -25.86 21.79
CA HIS A 170 6.32 -25.22 22.72
C HIS A 170 4.87 -25.19 22.19
N GLY A 171 4.58 -25.92 21.11
CA GLY A 171 3.23 -25.98 20.54
C GLY A 171 2.71 -24.62 20.06
N LEU A 172 3.59 -23.67 19.75
CA LEU A 172 3.26 -22.34 19.21
C LEU A 172 3.10 -22.40 17.69
N ALA A 173 3.56 -23.48 17.07
CA ALA A 173 3.44 -23.76 15.65
C ALA A 173 3.28 -25.26 15.38
N VAL A 174 2.78 -25.58 14.20
CA VAL A 174 2.72 -26.91 13.61
C VAL A 174 3.30 -26.87 12.20
N GLU A 175 3.96 -27.94 11.77
CA GLU A 175 4.36 -28.10 10.38
C GLU A 175 3.20 -28.66 9.57
N GLU A 176 2.79 -27.94 8.53
CA GLU A 176 1.80 -28.41 7.56
C GLU A 176 2.52 -28.97 6.33
N ILE A 177 2.20 -30.22 5.95
CA ILE A 177 2.73 -30.84 4.74
C ILE A 177 2.14 -30.13 3.51
N ARG A 178 3.02 -29.74 2.57
CA ARG A 178 2.64 -29.14 1.28
C ARG A 178 3.04 -30.07 0.14
N PRO A 179 2.48 -29.89 -1.08
CA PRO A 179 2.90 -30.64 -2.26
C PRO A 179 4.42 -30.57 -2.55
N LYS A 180 5.12 -29.55 -2.01
CA LYS A 180 6.58 -29.44 -2.00
C LYS A 180 7.03 -28.88 -0.65
N GLY A 181 7.62 -29.72 0.21
CA GLY A 181 8.18 -29.35 1.51
C GLY A 181 7.14 -29.19 2.64
N THR A 182 7.57 -28.60 3.75
CA THR A 182 6.73 -28.25 4.90
C THR A 182 6.55 -26.73 4.98
N GLN A 183 5.46 -26.28 5.60
CA GLN A 183 5.24 -24.87 5.92
C GLN A 183 4.95 -24.75 7.42
N LEU A 184 5.64 -23.82 8.11
CA LEU A 184 5.34 -23.49 9.50
C LEU A 184 4.02 -22.71 9.58
N LYS A 185 3.09 -23.16 10.43
CA LYS A 185 1.81 -22.53 10.73
C LYS A 185 1.71 -22.33 12.24
N SER A 186 1.40 -21.15 12.74
CA SER A 186 1.25 -20.97 14.20
C SER A 186 0.03 -21.74 14.74
N ALA A 187 0.10 -22.19 15.99
CA ALA A 187 -0.97 -22.90 16.68
C ALA A 187 -2.08 -21.94 17.16
N GLY A 188 -3.33 -22.41 17.14
CA GLY A 188 -4.55 -21.63 17.41
C GLY A 188 -5.45 -21.49 16.18
N SER A 189 -6.70 -21.05 16.37
CA SER A 189 -7.57 -20.66 15.26
C SER A 189 -6.94 -19.46 14.55
N ASP A 190 -6.29 -19.77 13.42
CA ASP A 190 -5.57 -18.91 12.46
C ASP A 190 -4.10 -18.59 12.73
N PRO A 191 -3.23 -18.42 11.69
CA PRO A 191 -3.50 -17.88 10.36
C PRO A 191 -3.30 -18.85 9.19
N PHE A 192 -4.23 -18.75 8.24
CA PHE A 192 -4.01 -19.12 6.85
C PHE A 192 -3.05 -18.09 6.21
N VAL A 193 -1.75 -18.42 6.14
CA VAL A 193 -0.86 -17.72 5.21
C VAL A 193 -0.90 -18.51 3.91
N PHE A 194 -1.45 -17.93 2.83
CA PHE A 194 -1.23 -18.46 1.49
C PHE A 194 0.28 -18.33 1.18
N VAL A 195 1.07 -19.30 1.63
CA VAL A 195 2.46 -19.55 1.20
C VAL A 195 2.54 -21.00 0.73
N GLY A 196 1.56 -21.42 -0.05
CA GLY A 196 1.68 -22.68 -0.78
C GLY A 196 2.51 -22.48 -2.04
N PRO A 197 3.16 -23.52 -2.58
CA PRO A 197 3.63 -23.57 -3.97
C PRO A 197 2.52 -23.28 -5.00
N ASN A 198 1.24 -23.24 -4.59
CA ASN A 198 0.10 -22.71 -5.35
C ASN A 198 -0.03 -21.16 -5.31
N THR A 199 0.95 -20.45 -4.73
CA THR A 199 1.21 -19.04 -5.00
C THR A 199 2.18 -18.83 -6.17
N ARG A 200 2.65 -19.92 -6.81
CA ARG A 200 3.06 -19.86 -8.21
C ARG A 200 1.90 -19.26 -8.99
N TYR A 201 2.12 -18.11 -9.60
CA TYR A 201 1.14 -17.37 -10.41
C TYR A 201 -0.08 -16.83 -9.64
N CYS A 202 0.00 -15.59 -9.17
CA CYS A 202 -1.20 -14.75 -9.28
C CYS A 202 -1.34 -14.39 -10.75
N HIS A 203 -2.15 -15.17 -11.49
CA HIS A 203 -2.58 -14.85 -12.84
C HIS A 203 -2.96 -13.36 -12.94
N SER A 204 -2.60 -12.75 -14.06
CA SER A 204 -3.23 -11.56 -14.65
C SER A 204 -4.68 -11.30 -14.23
N ASP A 205 -5.49 -12.35 -14.10
CA ASP A 205 -6.93 -12.27 -13.88
C ASP A 205 -7.27 -11.81 -12.46
N LYS A 206 -6.44 -12.17 -11.47
CA LYS A 206 -6.56 -11.65 -10.09
C LYS A 206 -6.19 -10.17 -10.03
N LEU A 207 -5.19 -9.77 -10.82
CA LEU A 207 -4.79 -8.38 -10.93
C LEU A 207 -5.85 -7.56 -11.67
N ALA A 208 -6.42 -8.08 -12.75
CA ALA A 208 -7.55 -7.52 -13.46
C ALA A 208 -8.77 -7.34 -12.54
N TYR A 209 -9.14 -8.34 -11.75
CA TYR A 209 -10.22 -8.22 -10.77
C TYR A 209 -9.95 -7.11 -9.75
N THR A 210 -8.74 -7.05 -9.16
CA THR A 210 -8.43 -6.03 -8.16
C THR A 210 -8.45 -4.63 -8.73
N MET A 211 -7.89 -4.42 -9.93
CA MET A 211 -7.93 -3.11 -10.60
C MET A 211 -9.38 -2.72 -10.93
N ARG A 212 -10.22 -3.67 -11.37
CA ARG A 212 -11.64 -3.39 -11.65
C ARG A 212 -12.47 -3.11 -10.39
N ARG A 213 -12.13 -3.78 -9.28
CA ARG A 213 -12.76 -3.61 -7.97
C ARG A 213 -12.34 -2.31 -7.28
N TRP A 214 -11.29 -1.64 -7.76
CA TRP A 214 -10.76 -0.42 -7.16
C TRP A 214 -11.75 0.77 -7.19
N HIS A 215 -12.80 0.65 -8.00
CA HIS A 215 -13.76 1.72 -8.15
C HIS A 215 -14.94 1.61 -7.19
N ASN A 216 -15.44 2.78 -6.78
CA ASN A 216 -16.67 2.94 -6.03
C ASN A 216 -17.43 4.16 -6.55
N THR A 217 -18.74 4.03 -6.72
CA THR A 217 -19.64 5.07 -7.22
C THR A 217 -20.69 5.34 -6.14
N PRO A 218 -20.47 6.33 -5.26
CA PRO A 218 -21.35 6.57 -4.13
C PRO A 218 -22.61 7.35 -4.55
N LYS A 219 -23.62 7.36 -3.69
CA LYS A 219 -24.83 8.19 -3.78
C LYS A 219 -24.94 9.09 -2.55
N LEU A 220 -23.99 10.02 -2.39
CA LEU A 220 -23.98 10.94 -1.25
C LEU A 220 -24.97 12.08 -1.45
N ASP A 221 -25.76 12.38 -0.41
CA ASP A 221 -26.59 13.58 -0.38
C ASP A 221 -25.72 14.84 -0.28
N ARG A 222 -25.97 15.81 -1.17
CA ARG A 222 -25.17 17.02 -1.27
C ARG A 222 -25.28 17.92 -0.03
N LYS A 223 -26.48 18.08 0.54
CA LYS A 223 -26.68 18.97 1.71
C LYS A 223 -26.00 18.39 2.94
N CYS A 224 -26.16 17.09 3.18
CA CYS A 224 -25.47 16.38 4.26
C CYS A 224 -23.95 16.41 4.09
N LEU A 225 -23.44 16.29 2.86
CA LEU A 225 -22.00 16.37 2.59
C LEU A 225 -21.43 17.77 2.87
N GLU A 226 -22.13 18.85 2.51
CA GLU A 226 -21.72 20.22 2.87
C GLU A 226 -21.70 20.44 4.38
N ALA A 227 -22.73 19.95 5.08
CA ALA A 227 -22.78 20.01 6.54
C ALA A 227 -21.62 19.24 7.18
N ALA A 228 -21.28 18.08 6.63
CA ALA A 228 -20.14 17.28 7.06
C ALA A 228 -18.82 18.02 6.90
N ILE A 229 -18.59 18.65 5.74
CA ILE A 229 -17.39 19.46 5.47
C ILE A 229 -17.28 20.60 6.49
N SER A 230 -18.34 21.36 6.71
CA SER A 230 -18.32 22.49 7.66
C SER A 230 -18.00 22.02 9.09
N ARG A 231 -18.58 20.89 9.53
CA ARG A 231 -18.26 20.30 10.84
C ARG A 231 -16.81 19.82 10.91
N THR A 232 -16.28 19.20 9.85
CA THR A 232 -14.88 18.76 9.81
C THR A 232 -13.93 19.96 9.81
N VAL A 233 -14.24 21.07 9.12
CA VAL A 233 -13.43 22.30 9.22
C VAL A 233 -13.37 22.81 10.66
N ALA A 234 -14.51 22.85 11.37
CA ALA A 234 -14.54 23.26 12.76
C ALA A 234 -13.69 22.34 13.67
N GLN A 235 -13.82 21.01 13.51
CA GLN A 235 -13.08 20.01 14.28
C GLN A 235 -11.56 20.08 14.14
N TYR A 236 -11.05 20.59 13.01
CA TYR A 236 -9.62 20.65 12.69
C TYR A 236 -9.08 22.09 12.63
N SER A 237 -9.88 23.08 13.04
CA SER A 237 -9.57 24.51 12.98
C SER A 237 -8.27 24.91 13.72
N THR A 238 -7.87 24.15 14.73
CA THR A 238 -6.64 24.37 15.50
C THR A 238 -5.37 23.88 14.79
N VAL A 239 -5.49 23.09 13.71
CA VAL A 239 -4.35 22.49 13.01
C VAL A 239 -3.84 23.43 11.93
N LYS A 240 -2.63 23.96 12.11
CA LYS A 240 -2.05 24.99 11.25
C LYS A 240 -1.24 24.42 10.08
N PHE A 241 -1.31 25.09 8.93
CA PHE A 241 -0.39 24.90 7.83
C PHE A 241 0.85 25.77 8.00
N ALA A 242 2.01 25.24 7.62
CA ALA A 242 3.21 26.02 7.39
C ALA A 242 3.99 25.35 6.26
N PRO A 243 3.72 25.73 5.00
CA PRO A 243 4.35 25.11 3.84
C PRO A 243 5.87 25.24 3.87
N MET A 244 6.55 24.18 3.46
CA MET A 244 8.00 24.08 3.41
C MET A 244 8.51 24.31 1.98
N THR A 245 9.73 24.83 1.87
CA THR A 245 10.48 24.86 0.62
C THR A 245 11.01 23.47 0.27
N TYR A 246 11.40 23.26 -0.99
CA TYR A 246 12.02 22.01 -1.44
C TYR A 246 13.25 21.65 -0.59
N SER A 247 14.15 22.63 -0.38
CA SER A 247 15.37 22.46 0.40
C SER A 247 15.07 22.07 1.85
N GLN A 248 14.07 22.71 2.48
CA GLN A 248 13.64 22.36 3.84
C GLN A 248 13.09 20.93 3.94
N VAL A 249 12.41 20.43 2.90
CA VAL A 249 11.90 19.04 2.89
C VAL A 249 13.04 18.05 2.82
N ILE A 250 13.95 18.19 1.85
CA ILE A 250 15.02 17.21 1.62
C ILE A 250 16.06 17.20 2.74
N SER A 251 16.24 18.32 3.45
CA SER A 251 17.12 18.41 4.62
C SER A 251 16.44 18.01 5.93
N SER A 252 15.12 17.78 5.92
CA SER A 252 14.40 17.41 7.14
C SER A 252 14.79 16.01 7.62
N GLN A 253 14.89 15.84 8.94
CA GLN A 253 15.17 14.54 9.54
C GLN A 253 14.18 13.45 9.11
N GLN A 254 12.91 13.80 8.91
CA GLN A 254 11.88 12.86 8.44
C GLN A 254 12.12 12.35 7.02
N PHE A 255 12.72 13.17 6.14
CA PHE A 255 13.08 12.76 4.79
C PHE A 255 14.35 11.89 4.82
N LEU A 256 15.38 12.35 5.53
CA LEU A 256 16.67 11.67 5.63
C LEU A 256 16.58 10.30 6.30
N LYS A 257 15.70 10.13 7.30
CA LYS A 257 15.44 8.83 7.94
C LYS A 257 14.89 7.79 6.96
N ASN A 258 14.16 8.22 5.95
CA ASN A 258 13.50 7.34 4.97
C ASN A 258 14.27 7.29 3.63
N ARG A 259 15.52 7.75 3.59
CA ARG A 259 16.27 7.91 2.33
C ARG A 259 16.49 6.60 1.56
N SER A 260 16.55 5.47 2.26
CA SER A 260 16.68 4.11 1.70
C SER A 260 15.36 3.48 1.24
N HIS A 261 14.23 4.20 1.35
CA HIS A 261 12.95 3.72 0.86
C HIS A 261 12.88 3.77 -0.68
N ASP A 262 11.93 3.03 -1.26
CA ASP A 262 11.70 3.01 -2.71
C ASP A 262 11.51 4.43 -3.27
N VAL A 263 12.23 4.75 -4.34
CA VAL A 263 12.23 6.05 -5.02
C VAL A 263 11.06 6.20 -6.01
N GLY A 264 10.26 5.14 -6.19
CA GLY A 264 9.13 5.09 -7.10
C GLY A 264 9.54 4.99 -8.57
N PHE A 265 8.56 5.17 -9.45
CA PHE A 265 8.74 4.98 -10.90
C PHE A 265 9.77 5.93 -11.53
N SER A 266 9.79 7.19 -11.09
CA SER A 266 10.67 8.26 -11.59
C SER A 266 12.13 8.14 -11.14
N GLY A 267 12.43 7.25 -10.19
CA GLY A 267 13.77 7.03 -9.65
C GLY A 267 14.49 5.81 -10.22
N ALA A 268 14.20 5.43 -11.47
CA ALA A 268 14.97 4.39 -12.17
C ALA A 268 16.49 4.62 -12.02
N GLY A 269 17.21 3.61 -11.52
CA GLY A 269 18.67 3.65 -11.31
C GLY A 269 19.13 4.11 -9.93
N PHE A 270 18.25 4.63 -9.08
CA PHE A 270 18.62 5.17 -7.76
C PHE A 270 18.18 4.25 -6.61
N ASN A 271 19.03 4.10 -5.59
CA ASN A 271 18.72 3.37 -4.35
C ASN A 271 18.60 4.30 -3.13
N ASP A 272 18.83 5.60 -3.32
CA ASP A 272 18.77 6.63 -2.30
C ASP A 272 17.92 7.81 -2.77
N LYS A 273 16.86 8.12 -2.01
CA LYS A 273 15.99 9.27 -2.27
C LYS A 273 16.72 10.58 -2.20
N PHE A 274 17.72 10.71 -1.33
CA PHE A 274 18.45 11.96 -1.19
C PHE A 274 19.30 12.24 -2.43
N GLU A 275 20.03 11.24 -2.93
CA GLU A 275 20.79 11.30 -4.17
C GLU A 275 19.91 11.69 -5.37
N LEU A 276 18.73 11.07 -5.51
CA LEU A 276 17.79 11.43 -6.56
C LEU A 276 17.25 12.87 -6.37
N ALA A 277 16.90 13.26 -5.15
CA ALA A 277 16.34 14.57 -4.85
C ALA A 277 17.34 15.72 -5.03
N THR A 278 18.64 15.47 -4.93
CA THR A 278 19.69 16.48 -5.19
C THR A 278 20.10 16.53 -6.67
N ASN A 279 19.68 15.57 -7.49
CA ASN A 279 19.92 15.59 -8.94
C ASN A 279 19.19 16.79 -9.60
N PRO A 280 19.90 17.68 -10.33
CA PRO A 280 19.29 18.86 -10.96
C PRO A 280 18.14 18.55 -11.93
N ALA A 281 18.24 17.47 -12.71
CA ALA A 281 17.21 17.06 -13.67
C ALA A 281 15.94 16.59 -12.95
N PHE A 282 16.09 15.83 -11.86
CA PHE A 282 14.96 15.43 -11.04
C PHE A 282 14.32 16.62 -10.32
N ARG A 283 15.11 17.55 -9.78
CA ARG A 283 14.58 18.77 -9.16
C ARG A 283 13.76 19.60 -10.15
N ALA A 284 14.24 19.78 -11.37
CA ALA A 284 13.48 20.46 -12.43
C ALA A 284 12.19 19.70 -12.81
N PHE A 285 12.26 18.36 -12.86
CA PHE A 285 11.08 17.52 -13.06
C PHE A 285 10.05 17.67 -11.94
N GLN A 286 10.46 17.63 -10.67
CA GLN A 286 9.57 17.81 -9.52
C GLN A 286 8.89 19.18 -9.55
N HIS A 287 9.61 20.25 -9.89
CA HIS A 287 9.01 21.59 -10.02
C HIS A 287 7.97 21.67 -11.15
N ARG A 288 8.21 21.00 -12.29
CA ARG A 288 7.20 20.90 -13.37
C ARG A 288 5.99 20.07 -12.94
N TYR A 289 6.22 18.98 -12.21
CA TYR A 289 5.16 18.13 -11.69
C TYR A 289 4.23 18.89 -10.74
N GLU A 290 4.79 19.62 -9.77
CA GLU A 290 4.04 20.43 -8.79
C GLU A 290 3.12 21.48 -9.43
N SER A 291 3.54 22.05 -10.56
CA SER A 291 2.77 23.04 -11.33
C SER A 291 1.79 22.41 -12.33
N SER A 292 1.75 21.08 -12.44
CA SER A 292 0.91 20.38 -13.42
C SER A 292 -0.41 19.88 -12.82
N SER A 293 -1.35 19.49 -13.67
CA SER A 293 -2.57 18.77 -13.28
C SER A 293 -2.43 17.25 -13.41
N LYS A 294 -1.20 16.74 -13.62
CA LYS A 294 -0.96 15.33 -13.90
C LYS A 294 -1.13 14.48 -12.64
N PRO A 295 -1.74 13.28 -12.73
CA PRO A 295 -1.85 12.38 -11.60
C PRO A 295 -0.49 11.84 -11.15
N ALA A 296 -0.37 11.54 -9.85
CA ALA A 296 0.76 10.83 -9.28
C ALA A 296 0.85 9.40 -9.84
N THR A 297 2.07 8.87 -9.92
CA THR A 297 2.33 7.51 -10.42
C THR A 297 2.89 6.64 -9.32
N PHE A 298 2.36 5.42 -9.19
CA PHE A 298 2.69 4.50 -8.12
C PHE A 298 3.07 3.13 -8.66
N ASN A 299 4.15 2.55 -8.14
CA ASN A 299 4.47 1.16 -8.41
C ASN A 299 3.62 0.25 -7.53
N VAL A 300 2.98 -0.76 -8.12
CA VAL A 300 2.15 -1.72 -7.39
C VAL A 300 2.99 -2.91 -6.92
N PHE A 301 2.93 -3.17 -5.62
CA PHE A 301 3.57 -4.29 -4.97
C PHE A 301 2.54 -5.18 -4.27
N TRP A 302 2.81 -6.48 -4.25
CA TRP A 302 2.03 -7.43 -3.45
C TRP A 302 2.59 -7.47 -2.02
N LYS A 303 1.69 -7.39 -1.03
CA LYS A 303 2.03 -7.64 0.37
C LYS A 303 1.44 -8.96 0.81
N SER A 304 2.32 -9.91 1.11
CA SER A 304 1.99 -11.11 1.85
C SER A 304 1.83 -10.75 3.33
N GLU A 305 0.67 -11.00 3.93
CA GLU A 305 0.48 -10.85 5.38
C GLU A 305 -0.17 -12.11 5.95
N PRO A 306 0.19 -12.51 7.20
CA PRO A 306 -0.60 -13.51 7.92
C PRO A 306 -1.97 -12.91 8.26
N LEU A 307 -3.02 -13.58 7.82
CA LEU A 307 -4.43 -13.17 8.02
C LEU A 307 -5.20 -14.32 8.68
N LYS A 308 -6.23 -13.97 9.45
CA LYS A 308 -7.26 -14.93 9.85
C LYS A 308 -7.93 -15.48 8.58
N GLN A 309 -8.19 -16.79 8.43
CA GLN A 309 -8.88 -17.46 7.33
C GLN A 309 -10.23 -16.78 7.02
N SER A 310 -10.97 -16.40 8.05
CA SER A 310 -12.20 -15.61 7.90
C SER A 310 -11.95 -14.26 7.21
N LYS A 311 -10.84 -13.60 7.56
CA LYS A 311 -10.38 -12.32 7.01
C LYS A 311 -9.47 -12.49 5.77
N ALA A 312 -9.08 -13.72 5.43
CA ALA A 312 -8.19 -14.01 4.32
C ALA A 312 -8.93 -13.63 3.04
N LYS A 313 -8.25 -12.81 2.24
CA LYS A 313 -8.78 -12.32 0.98
C LYS A 313 -8.36 -13.27 -0.11
N PHE A 314 -9.26 -13.46 -1.07
CA PHE A 314 -8.99 -14.21 -2.30
C PHE A 314 -7.76 -13.64 -3.06
N ILE A 315 -7.44 -12.36 -2.86
CA ILE A 315 -6.31 -11.66 -3.49
C ILE A 315 -5.47 -10.94 -2.42
N PRO A 316 -4.13 -10.99 -2.50
CA PRO A 316 -3.26 -10.35 -1.51
C PRO A 316 -3.43 -8.83 -1.49
N ARG A 317 -3.04 -8.20 -0.39
CA ARG A 317 -3.06 -6.74 -0.24
C ARG A 317 -2.10 -6.11 -1.25
N LEU A 318 -2.54 -5.03 -1.90
CA LEU A 318 -1.68 -4.18 -2.74
C LEU A 318 -1.05 -3.07 -1.91
N ILE A 319 0.21 -2.75 -2.20
CA ILE A 319 0.90 -1.55 -1.75
C ILE A 319 1.23 -0.72 -2.97
N PHE A 320 1.02 0.58 -2.87
CA PHE A 320 1.39 1.55 -3.88
C PHE A 320 2.66 2.27 -3.40
N GLY A 321 3.82 2.00 -4.00
CA GLY A 321 5.04 2.76 -3.73
C GLY A 321 4.94 4.13 -4.38
N GLY A 322 4.90 5.18 -3.55
CA GLY A 322 4.83 6.56 -4.00
C GLY A 322 6.04 6.98 -4.80
N SER A 323 5.80 7.78 -5.84
CA SER A 323 6.87 8.44 -6.57
C SER A 323 7.44 9.61 -5.77
N LEU A 324 8.77 9.79 -5.84
CA LEU A 324 9.47 10.77 -5.02
C LEU A 324 9.02 12.21 -5.31
N GLU A 325 8.65 12.54 -6.57
CA GLU A 325 8.12 13.86 -6.91
C GLU A 325 6.80 14.16 -6.22
N ASN A 326 5.94 13.15 -6.05
CA ASN A 326 4.69 13.31 -5.31
C ASN A 326 4.95 13.39 -3.80
N GLU A 327 5.83 12.55 -3.26
CA GLU A 327 6.20 12.59 -1.84
C GLU A 327 6.74 13.98 -1.45
N ILE A 328 7.63 14.56 -2.26
CA ILE A 328 8.17 15.91 -2.01
C ILE A 328 7.05 16.96 -2.10
N THR A 329 6.19 16.90 -3.12
CA THR A 329 5.05 17.82 -3.26
C THR A 329 4.10 17.75 -2.07
N GLU A 330 3.76 16.54 -1.59
CA GLU A 330 2.92 16.36 -0.39
C GLU A 330 3.63 16.88 0.87
N ARG A 331 4.90 16.56 1.08
CA ARG A 331 5.66 17.03 2.26
C ARG A 331 5.75 18.55 2.31
N LYS A 332 5.97 19.21 1.17
CA LYS A 332 6.01 20.68 1.11
C LYS A 332 4.73 21.31 1.64
N GLN A 333 3.56 20.72 1.41
CA GLN A 333 2.29 21.30 1.85
C GLN A 333 1.82 20.76 3.20
N PHE A 334 2.08 19.48 3.48
CA PHE A 334 1.42 18.74 4.57
C PHE A 334 2.34 18.34 5.70
N GLN A 335 3.68 18.43 5.59
CA GLN A 335 4.56 17.91 6.64
C GLN A 335 4.35 18.61 7.98
N THR A 336 4.36 19.94 8.00
CA THR A 336 4.07 20.69 9.23
C THR A 336 2.62 20.52 9.68
N PHE A 337 1.68 20.38 8.74
CA PHE A 337 0.27 20.12 9.07
C PHE A 337 0.10 18.78 9.79
N SER A 338 0.72 17.70 9.29
CA SER A 338 0.70 16.37 9.93
C SER A 338 1.36 16.39 11.31
N GLN A 339 2.47 17.13 11.46
CA GLN A 339 3.11 17.32 12.76
C GLN A 339 2.18 18.05 13.74
N ASN A 340 1.55 19.15 13.30
CA ASN A 340 0.57 19.88 14.10
C ASN A 340 -0.65 19.04 14.44
N LEU A 341 -1.10 18.16 13.55
CA LEU A 341 -2.19 17.23 13.81
C LEU A 341 -1.83 16.27 14.94
N ALA A 342 -0.61 15.74 14.91
CA ALA A 342 -0.09 14.90 15.99
C ALA A 342 0.02 15.67 17.31
N LEU A 343 0.45 16.94 17.31
CA LEU A 343 0.52 17.77 18.53
C LEU A 343 -0.88 18.11 19.09
N ASN A 344 -1.86 18.32 18.22
CA ASN A 344 -3.24 18.68 18.58
C ASN A 344 -4.19 17.48 18.68
N ARG A 345 -3.67 16.25 18.83
CA ARG A 345 -4.48 15.02 18.83
C ARG A 345 -5.58 14.98 19.90
N TRP A 346 -5.41 15.73 20.99
CA TRP A 346 -6.35 15.76 22.11
C TRP A 346 -7.47 16.79 21.95
N THR A 347 -7.30 17.76 21.05
CA THR A 347 -8.30 18.80 20.73
C THR A 347 -8.99 18.56 19.40
N THR A 348 -8.55 17.55 18.64
CA THR A 348 -9.15 17.13 17.37
C THR A 348 -9.61 15.66 17.46
N PRO A 349 -10.52 15.20 16.58
CA PRO A 349 -10.88 13.79 16.53
C PRO A 349 -9.72 12.86 16.13
N ALA A 350 -8.71 13.37 15.42
CA ALA A 350 -7.59 12.56 14.93
C ALA A 350 -6.62 12.18 16.07
N LYS A 351 -6.33 10.88 16.21
CA LYS A 351 -5.39 10.34 17.21
C LYS A 351 -4.07 9.88 16.57
N ILE A 352 -3.66 10.56 15.50
CA ILE A 352 -2.41 10.28 14.77
C ILE A 352 -1.20 10.36 15.71
N GLY A 353 -0.34 9.35 15.64
CA GLY A 353 0.89 9.28 16.42
C GLY A 353 0.71 8.99 17.91
N ILE A 354 -0.45 8.50 18.36
CA ILE A 354 -0.68 8.13 19.76
C ILE A 354 0.25 6.98 20.22
N PRO A 355 1.12 7.18 21.21
CA PRO A 355 1.96 6.12 21.79
C PRO A 355 1.18 5.25 22.78
N ASN A 356 1.73 4.10 23.14
CA ASN A 356 1.11 3.18 24.11
C ASN A 356 0.95 3.82 25.49
N THR A 357 1.90 4.65 25.92
CA THR A 357 1.86 5.36 27.21
C THR A 357 0.68 6.34 27.33
N GLU A 358 0.12 6.79 26.21
CA GLU A 358 -1.03 7.69 26.18
C GLU A 358 -2.39 6.95 26.14
N PHE A 359 -2.43 5.61 26.13
CA PHE A 359 -3.69 4.88 25.98
C PHE A 359 -4.61 4.99 27.21
N GLY A 360 -4.05 5.09 28.42
CA GLY A 360 -4.83 5.41 29.62
C GLY A 360 -5.47 6.81 29.55
N LYS A 361 -4.79 7.77 28.92
CA LYS A 361 -5.34 9.11 28.64
C LYS A 361 -6.45 9.03 27.58
N LEU A 362 -6.35 8.15 26.58
CA LEU A 362 -7.41 7.90 25.59
C LEU A 362 -8.70 7.38 26.26
N TYR A 363 -8.57 6.45 27.21
CA TYR A 363 -9.69 5.93 28.00
C TYR A 363 -10.40 7.03 28.80
N LYS A 364 -9.63 7.89 29.46
CA LYS A 364 -10.15 9.05 30.21
C LYS A 364 -10.77 10.11 29.28
N HIS A 365 -10.11 10.42 28.16
CA HIS A 365 -10.60 11.36 27.15
C HIS A 365 -11.97 10.95 26.62
N ASN A 366 -12.17 9.67 26.34
CA ASN A 366 -13.46 9.13 25.89
C ASN A 366 -14.48 8.95 27.02
N ARG A 367 -14.15 9.30 28.27
CA ARG A 367 -15.06 9.25 29.43
C ARG A 367 -15.64 7.86 29.71
N PHE A 368 -14.93 6.79 29.34
CA PHE A 368 -15.37 5.43 29.63
C PHE A 368 -15.41 5.15 31.14
N HIS A 369 -14.53 5.78 31.92
CA HIS A 369 -14.59 5.81 33.39
C HIS A 369 -15.88 6.44 33.95
N LEU A 370 -16.63 7.21 33.16
CA LEU A 370 -17.92 7.81 33.52
C LEU A 370 -19.11 7.05 32.91
N ASN A 371 -18.93 5.77 32.56
CA ASN A 371 -19.97 4.89 32.02
C ASN A 371 -20.56 5.36 30.67
N TYR A 372 -19.75 6.04 29.86
CA TYR A 372 -20.11 6.38 28.48
C TYR A 372 -20.11 5.10 27.64
N SER A 373 -21.10 4.97 26.76
CA SER A 373 -21.22 3.79 25.89
C SER A 373 -20.21 3.91 24.75
N ALA A 374 -19.50 2.83 24.46
CA ALA A 374 -18.50 2.81 23.40
C ALA A 374 -19.10 2.37 22.06
N ILE A 375 -18.60 2.93 20.97
CA ILE A 375 -18.83 2.45 19.61
C ILE A 375 -17.47 2.33 18.97
N ALA A 376 -17.17 1.18 18.38
CA ALA A 376 -15.97 0.96 17.62
C ALA A 376 -16.31 0.34 16.27
N ILE A 377 -15.98 1.03 15.20
CA ILE A 377 -16.21 0.55 13.83
C ILE A 377 -14.98 0.74 12.96
N ASP A 378 -14.87 -0.11 11.95
CA ASP A 378 -13.81 -0.13 10.94
C ASP A 378 -14.44 -0.21 9.55
N PHE A 379 -14.06 0.68 8.63
CA PHE A 379 -14.51 0.66 7.24
C PHE A 379 -13.67 -0.29 6.39
N SER A 380 -14.27 -1.42 6.03
CA SER A 380 -13.60 -2.46 5.27
C SER A 380 -13.10 -1.97 3.90
N ALA A 381 -11.79 -2.10 3.69
CA ALA A 381 -11.12 -1.71 2.45
C ALA A 381 -11.29 -0.23 2.10
N GLN A 382 -11.28 0.64 3.12
CA GLN A 382 -11.40 2.09 2.98
C GLN A 382 -10.51 2.66 1.87
N ASP A 383 -9.23 2.30 1.81
CA ASP A 383 -8.30 2.73 0.76
C ASP A 383 -8.82 2.42 -0.65
N VAL A 384 -9.33 1.22 -0.87
CA VAL A 384 -9.77 0.76 -2.18
C VAL A 384 -11.12 1.37 -2.54
N LYS A 385 -12.04 1.43 -1.58
CA LYS A 385 -13.43 1.84 -1.81
C LYS A 385 -13.70 3.31 -1.52
N MET A 386 -12.68 4.11 -1.19
CA MET A 386 -12.86 5.53 -0.89
C MET A 386 -13.54 6.25 -2.06
N PRO A 387 -14.73 6.84 -1.87
CA PRO A 387 -15.41 7.51 -2.95
C PRO A 387 -14.71 8.82 -3.33
N ALA A 388 -14.66 9.13 -4.63
CA ALA A 388 -14.03 10.36 -5.12
C ALA A 388 -14.67 11.63 -4.51
N ALA A 389 -15.97 11.60 -4.23
CA ALA A 389 -16.68 12.70 -3.57
C ALA A 389 -16.22 12.95 -2.12
N VAL A 390 -15.79 11.92 -1.38
CA VAL A 390 -15.23 12.09 -0.04
C VAL A 390 -13.81 12.66 -0.13
N ILE A 391 -13.02 12.22 -1.11
CA ILE A 391 -11.69 12.80 -1.37
C ILE A 391 -11.80 14.28 -1.74
N ASP A 392 -12.76 14.64 -2.60
CA ASP A 392 -13.06 16.03 -2.93
C ASP A 392 -13.48 16.83 -1.70
N ALA A 393 -14.39 16.28 -0.87
CA ALA A 393 -14.78 16.89 0.38
C ALA A 393 -13.58 17.14 1.31
N ARG A 394 -12.63 16.21 1.42
CA ARG A 394 -11.37 16.42 2.16
C ARG A 394 -10.55 17.57 1.57
N ILE A 395 -10.41 17.65 0.25
CA ILE A 395 -9.69 18.76 -0.41
C ILE A 395 -10.34 20.10 -0.05
N ARG A 396 -11.67 20.16 -0.02
CA ARG A 396 -12.44 21.35 0.36
C ARG A 396 -12.31 21.68 1.85
N VAL A 397 -12.19 20.68 2.72
CA VAL A 397 -11.85 20.91 4.14
C VAL A 397 -10.46 21.55 4.24
N LEU A 398 -9.45 20.98 3.58
CA LEU A 398 -8.08 21.51 3.60
C LEU A 398 -8.03 22.96 3.07
N SER A 399 -8.74 23.26 1.99
CA SER A 399 -8.78 24.61 1.43
C SER A 399 -9.47 25.60 2.37
N ARG A 400 -10.60 25.24 2.99
CA ARG A 400 -11.31 26.10 3.96
C ARG A 400 -10.48 26.34 5.22
N LEU A 401 -9.77 25.31 5.72
CA LEU A 401 -8.84 25.47 6.83
C LEU A 401 -7.71 26.47 6.50
N ALA A 402 -7.11 26.34 5.31
CA ALA A 402 -6.07 27.25 4.84
C ALA A 402 -6.56 28.70 4.68
N ILE A 403 -7.77 28.89 4.14
CA ILE A 403 -8.41 30.21 4.01
C ILE A 403 -8.68 30.82 5.39
N ASN A 404 -9.23 30.05 6.33
CA ASN A 404 -9.51 30.52 7.70
C ASN A 404 -8.23 30.91 8.46
N GLN A 405 -7.08 30.39 8.05
CA GLN A 405 -5.76 30.75 8.60
C GLN A 405 -5.15 31.99 7.93
N GLY A 406 -5.84 32.62 6.99
CA GLY A 406 -5.36 33.81 6.29
C GLY A 406 -4.30 33.54 5.22
N LEU A 407 -4.15 32.29 4.74
CA LEU A 407 -3.21 31.99 3.67
C LEU A 407 -3.66 32.63 2.35
N THR A 408 -2.68 33.09 1.57
CA THR A 408 -2.92 33.71 0.27
C THR A 408 -3.59 32.72 -0.71
N PRO A 409 -4.36 33.19 -1.70
CA PRO A 409 -4.95 32.32 -2.72
C PRO A 409 -3.90 31.42 -3.42
N PHE A 410 -2.69 31.93 -3.62
CA PHE A 410 -1.57 31.16 -4.18
C PHE A 410 -1.15 29.98 -3.29
N GLN A 411 -1.03 30.19 -1.97
CA GLN A 411 -0.70 29.13 -1.01
C GLN A 411 -1.83 28.10 -0.90
N VAL A 412 -3.09 28.56 -0.85
CA VAL A 412 -4.27 27.68 -0.84
C VAL A 412 -4.29 26.81 -2.10
N ASN A 413 -4.02 27.37 -3.28
CA ASN A 413 -3.97 26.63 -4.54
C ASN A 413 -2.87 25.56 -4.54
N LYS A 414 -1.70 25.82 -3.93
CA LYS A 414 -0.65 24.80 -3.78
C LYS A 414 -1.08 23.62 -2.90
N ILE A 415 -1.74 23.90 -1.78
CA ILE A 415 -2.30 22.88 -0.88
C ILE A 415 -3.33 22.02 -1.64
N VAL A 416 -4.24 22.67 -2.37
CA VAL A 416 -5.26 21.99 -3.19
C VAL A 416 -4.62 21.17 -4.30
N SER A 417 -3.63 21.72 -5.02
CA SER A 417 -2.92 21.03 -6.11
C SER A 417 -2.23 19.76 -5.61
N ALA A 418 -1.50 19.86 -4.49
CA ALA A 418 -0.83 18.71 -3.86
C ALA A 418 -1.82 17.56 -3.57
N ALA A 419 -3.00 17.88 -3.03
CA ALA A 419 -4.03 16.87 -2.75
C ALA A 419 -4.75 16.36 -4.01
N LYS A 420 -4.83 17.16 -5.09
CA LYS A 420 -5.47 16.75 -6.36
C LYS A 420 -4.64 15.74 -7.15
N HIS A 421 -3.31 15.77 -7.03
CA HIS A 421 -2.43 14.79 -7.69
C HIS A 421 -2.73 13.33 -7.32
N THR A 422 -3.36 13.10 -6.15
CA THR A 422 -3.66 11.76 -5.64
C THR A 422 -5.16 11.43 -5.66
N GLN A 423 -6.02 12.35 -6.11
CA GLN A 423 -7.46 12.13 -6.26
C GLN A 423 -7.78 11.06 -7.33
N LYS A 424 -6.96 11.04 -8.38
CA LYS A 424 -6.84 9.96 -9.36
C LYS A 424 -5.35 9.71 -9.54
N PHE A 425 -4.94 8.47 -9.76
CA PHE A 425 -3.52 8.12 -9.80
C PHE A 425 -3.23 6.97 -10.75
N SER A 426 -2.02 6.96 -11.29
CA SER A 426 -1.54 5.90 -12.16
C SER A 426 -0.93 4.77 -11.34
N ALA A 427 -1.31 3.54 -11.63
CA ALA A 427 -0.82 2.31 -11.02
C ALA A 427 0.02 1.56 -12.05
N VAL A 428 1.32 1.46 -11.82
CA VAL A 428 2.27 0.69 -12.63
C VAL A 428 2.35 -0.71 -12.06
N LEU A 429 1.92 -1.68 -12.85
CA LEU A 429 1.84 -3.06 -12.44
C LEU A 429 3.19 -3.77 -12.61
N PRO A 430 3.41 -4.90 -11.90
CA PRO A 430 4.64 -5.68 -12.02
C PRO A 430 4.98 -6.16 -13.44
N ASN A 431 3.97 -6.29 -14.32
CA ASN A 431 4.11 -6.65 -15.73
C ASN A 431 4.33 -5.45 -16.66
N GLY A 432 4.48 -4.24 -16.12
CA GLY A 432 4.73 -3.01 -16.87
C GLY A 432 3.47 -2.31 -17.39
N GLU A 433 2.28 -2.88 -17.23
CA GLU A 433 1.04 -2.21 -17.60
C GLU A 433 0.73 -1.04 -16.66
N VAL A 434 0.14 0.03 -17.21
CA VAL A 434 -0.22 1.23 -16.45
C VAL A 434 -1.72 1.45 -16.50
N PHE A 435 -2.33 1.56 -15.33
CA PHE A 435 -3.77 1.83 -15.18
C PHE A 435 -4.00 3.15 -14.46
N LEU A 436 -4.92 3.95 -14.97
CA LEU A 436 -5.41 5.13 -14.27
C LEU A 436 -6.58 4.74 -13.36
N LEU A 437 -6.37 4.88 -12.06
CA LEU A 437 -7.38 4.66 -11.03
C LEU A 437 -8.06 6.00 -10.70
N LYS A 438 -9.39 6.08 -10.90
CA LYS A 438 -10.20 7.30 -10.77
C LYS A 438 -10.79 7.53 -9.37
N SER A 439 -10.51 6.65 -8.42
CA SER A 439 -11.05 6.65 -7.05
C SER A 439 -10.14 5.86 -6.12
N GLY A 440 -10.49 5.82 -4.83
CA GLY A 440 -9.65 5.20 -3.81
C GLY A 440 -8.48 6.10 -3.40
N VAL A 441 -7.71 5.62 -2.42
CA VAL A 441 -6.52 6.28 -1.87
C VAL A 441 -5.35 5.30 -2.00
N PRO A 442 -4.23 5.67 -2.63
CA PRO A 442 -3.05 4.82 -2.68
C PRO A 442 -2.43 4.71 -1.27
N SER A 443 -2.11 3.50 -0.84
CA SER A 443 -1.71 3.23 0.56
C SER A 443 -0.29 3.71 0.93
N GLY A 444 0.50 4.25 -0.01
CA GLY A 444 1.89 4.69 0.21
C GLY A 444 2.12 6.18 0.03
N LEU A 445 1.09 6.98 0.33
CA LEU A 445 1.20 8.44 0.38
C LEU A 445 1.94 8.93 1.63
N TYR A 446 2.55 10.11 1.53
CA TYR A 446 3.05 10.81 2.71
C TYR A 446 1.88 11.23 3.60
N PHE A 447 0.86 11.86 3.03
CA PHE A 447 -0.35 12.28 3.75
C PHE A 447 -1.42 11.17 3.79
N GLY A 448 -0.99 9.91 3.87
CA GLY A 448 -1.86 8.73 3.77
C GLY A 448 -2.76 8.55 5.00
N ALA A 449 -2.16 8.36 6.18
CA ALA A 449 -2.90 8.07 7.40
C ALA A 449 -3.71 9.28 7.88
N GLU A 450 -3.12 10.46 7.86
CA GLU A 450 -3.75 11.73 8.21
C GLU A 450 -4.89 12.05 7.24
N GLY A 451 -4.63 11.93 5.93
CA GLY A 451 -5.63 12.13 4.89
C GLY A 451 -6.82 11.16 5.01
N ASN A 452 -6.56 9.89 5.31
CA ASN A 452 -7.62 8.90 5.57
C ASN A 452 -8.39 9.17 6.86
N THR A 453 -7.72 9.66 7.90
CA THR A 453 -8.38 10.06 9.15
C THR A 453 -9.33 11.24 8.90
N MET A 454 -8.95 12.19 8.05
CA MET A 454 -9.83 13.29 7.63
C MET A 454 -10.99 12.80 6.75
N ASN A 455 -10.74 11.87 5.82
CA ASN A 455 -11.81 11.22 5.04
C ASN A 455 -12.82 10.55 5.97
N HIS A 456 -12.34 9.82 6.97
CA HIS A 456 -13.18 9.21 8.00
C HIS A 456 -13.98 10.28 8.73
N SER A 457 -13.37 11.40 9.11
CA SER A 457 -14.11 12.48 9.78
C SER A 457 -15.22 13.09 8.92
N VAL A 458 -15.01 13.24 7.62
CA VAL A 458 -16.08 13.64 6.68
C VAL A 458 -17.19 12.59 6.66
N ILE A 459 -16.85 11.30 6.54
CA ILE A 459 -17.82 10.19 6.54
C ILE A 459 -18.64 10.18 7.83
N GLY A 460 -18.00 10.21 9.00
CA GLY A 460 -18.69 10.19 10.29
C GLY A 460 -19.65 11.38 10.46
N ASN A 461 -19.21 12.59 10.09
CA ASN A 461 -20.07 13.77 10.14
C ASN A 461 -21.22 13.72 9.12
N TYR A 462 -21.01 13.08 7.96
CA TYR A 462 -22.06 12.84 6.96
C TYR A 462 -23.12 11.86 7.50
N LEU A 463 -22.70 10.75 8.10
CA LEU A 463 -23.60 9.77 8.71
C LEU A 463 -24.41 10.39 9.84
N ASP A 464 -23.77 11.18 10.71
CA ASP A 464 -24.47 11.94 11.76
C ASP A 464 -25.52 12.89 11.17
N ALA A 465 -25.19 13.60 10.08
CA ALA A 465 -26.14 14.48 9.40
C ALA A 465 -27.32 13.71 8.79
N ARG A 466 -27.07 12.57 8.12
CA ARG A 466 -28.11 11.71 7.54
C ARG A 466 -29.03 11.11 8.59
N MET A 467 -28.48 10.76 9.75
CA MET A 467 -29.26 10.22 10.87
C MET A 467 -29.96 11.33 11.70
N ASN A 468 -29.84 12.61 11.34
CA ASN A 468 -30.29 13.75 12.15
C ASN A 468 -29.74 13.69 13.59
N PHE A 469 -28.50 13.23 13.73
CA PHE A 469 -27.80 13.16 14.99
C PHE A 469 -26.95 14.41 15.21
N HIS A 470 -27.37 15.21 16.19
CA HIS A 470 -26.63 16.40 16.61
C HIS A 470 -25.60 16.03 17.67
N ALA A 471 -24.39 15.67 17.22
CA ALA A 471 -23.26 15.42 18.09
C ALA A 471 -22.80 16.74 18.75
N SER A 472 -23.06 16.91 20.05
CA SER A 472 -22.42 17.97 20.84
C SER A 472 -21.10 17.44 21.41
N PRO A 473 -19.99 18.21 21.37
CA PRO A 473 -18.70 17.80 21.93
C PRO A 473 -18.73 17.43 23.42
N THR A 474 -19.72 17.94 24.17
CA THR A 474 -19.90 17.58 25.58
C THR A 474 -20.61 16.25 25.78
N LYS A 475 -21.26 15.72 24.74
CA LYS A 475 -22.10 14.50 24.76
C LYS A 475 -21.52 13.36 23.91
N VAL A 476 -20.67 13.68 22.95
CA VAL A 476 -20.08 12.76 21.97
C VAL A 476 -18.60 13.09 21.83
N ILE A 477 -17.75 12.07 21.96
CA ILE A 477 -16.30 12.20 21.78
C ILE A 477 -15.89 11.21 20.69
N ASP A 478 -15.19 11.70 19.68
CA ASP A 478 -14.69 10.91 18.56
C ASP A 478 -13.16 10.82 18.60
N SER A 479 -12.65 9.60 18.46
CA SER A 479 -11.25 9.25 18.27
C SER A 479 -11.10 8.45 16.98
N ARG A 480 -10.33 8.96 16.01
CA ARG A 480 -10.14 8.33 14.70
C ARG A 480 -8.66 8.17 14.38
N TYR A 481 -8.32 7.08 13.71
CA TYR A 481 -6.99 6.84 13.15
C TYR A 481 -7.13 6.00 11.88
N GLY A 482 -6.88 6.60 10.72
CA GLY A 482 -7.07 5.92 9.44
C GLY A 482 -8.52 5.49 9.25
N ASP A 483 -8.73 4.18 9.15
CA ASP A 483 -10.03 3.51 9.06
C ASP A 483 -10.64 3.10 10.41
N ASP A 484 -9.89 3.16 11.51
CA ASP A 484 -10.38 2.88 12.86
C ASP A 484 -11.13 4.08 13.45
N TRP A 485 -12.30 3.83 14.04
CA TRP A 485 -13.08 4.83 14.77
C TRP A 485 -13.61 4.32 16.09
N LEU A 486 -13.24 5.04 17.13
CA LEU A 486 -13.73 4.88 18.49
C LEU A 486 -14.54 6.11 18.87
N ARG A 487 -15.81 5.92 19.20
CA ARG A 487 -16.73 6.96 19.66
C ARG A 487 -17.21 6.64 21.06
N SER A 488 -17.38 7.67 21.87
CA SER A 488 -18.08 7.56 23.15
C SER A 488 -19.35 8.40 23.18
N LEU A 489 -20.40 7.83 23.76
CA LEU A 489 -21.71 8.43 23.88
C LEU A 489 -22.12 8.56 25.35
N ALA A 490 -22.52 9.77 25.74
CA ALA A 490 -23.09 10.01 27.07
C ALA A 490 -24.40 9.21 27.29
N PRO A 491 -24.73 8.79 28.52
CA PRO A 491 -25.91 7.97 28.82
C PRO A 491 -27.23 8.78 28.81
N ASN A 492 -27.60 9.35 27.66
CA ASN A 492 -28.81 10.18 27.50
C ASN A 492 -29.80 9.60 26.46
N ARG A 493 -31.00 10.18 26.36
CA ARG A 493 -32.07 9.73 25.45
C ARG A 493 -31.65 9.76 23.97
N GLN A 494 -30.93 10.79 23.55
CA GLN A 494 -30.46 10.97 22.17
C GLN A 494 -29.46 9.87 21.79
N SER A 495 -28.51 9.57 22.67
CA SER A 495 -27.53 8.50 22.48
C SER A 495 -28.16 7.11 22.45
N LYS A 496 -29.14 6.84 23.33
CA LYS A 496 -29.92 5.60 23.29
C LYS A 496 -30.70 5.45 21.98
N ALA A 497 -31.29 6.53 21.47
CA ALA A 497 -32.00 6.52 20.20
C ALA A 497 -31.06 6.27 19.01
N TYR A 498 -29.84 6.83 19.04
CA TYR A 498 -28.81 6.57 18.03
C TYR A 498 -28.41 5.09 18.00
N LEU A 499 -28.11 4.48 19.16
CA LEU A 499 -27.71 3.07 19.25
C LEU A 499 -28.78 2.10 18.73
N ARG A 500 -30.06 2.43 18.86
CA ARG A 500 -31.18 1.62 18.32
C ARG A 500 -31.28 1.65 16.80
N ARG A 501 -30.60 2.58 16.12
CA ARG A 501 -30.68 2.79 14.66
C ARG A 501 -29.46 2.20 13.93
N PHE A 502 -28.90 1.12 14.47
CA PHE A 502 -27.76 0.43 13.87
C PHE A 502 -28.02 -0.04 12.43
N SER A 503 -29.19 -0.63 12.18
CA SER A 503 -29.59 -1.09 10.84
C SER A 503 -29.65 0.05 9.82
N GLU A 504 -30.11 1.22 10.24
CA GLU A 504 -30.11 2.42 9.41
C GLU A 504 -28.69 2.92 9.12
N LEU A 505 -27.81 2.99 10.13
CA LEU A 505 -26.41 3.34 9.92
C LEU A 505 -25.75 2.37 8.92
N SER A 506 -25.94 1.07 9.11
CA SER A 506 -25.41 0.03 8.23
C SER A 506 -25.92 0.17 6.80
N SER A 507 -27.21 0.50 6.65
CA SER A 507 -27.83 0.76 5.35
C SER A 507 -27.21 1.99 4.67
N LEU A 508 -27.01 3.09 5.40
CA LEU A 508 -26.37 4.30 4.86
C LEU A 508 -24.93 4.04 4.41
N VAL A 509 -24.14 3.30 5.20
CA VAL A 509 -22.76 2.93 4.83
C VAL A 509 -22.73 2.09 3.55
N SER A 510 -23.61 1.11 3.44
CA SER A 510 -23.70 0.27 2.25
C SER A 510 -24.22 1.03 1.02
N ASN A 511 -25.32 1.76 1.17
CA ASN A 511 -26.11 2.28 0.05
C ASN A 511 -25.67 3.69 -0.41
N ASP A 512 -25.33 4.57 0.53
CA ASP A 512 -24.88 5.92 0.18
C ASP A 512 -23.37 5.92 -0.11
N ILE A 513 -22.58 5.31 0.77
CA ILE A 513 -21.11 5.38 0.71
C ILE A 513 -20.55 4.29 -0.22
N GLY A 514 -21.22 3.13 -0.33
CA GLY A 514 -20.73 2.01 -1.13
C GLY A 514 -19.58 1.24 -0.45
N MET A 515 -19.57 1.23 0.89
CA MET A 515 -18.57 0.54 1.70
C MET A 515 -19.21 -0.52 2.59
N SER A 516 -18.39 -1.39 3.16
CA SER A 516 -18.80 -2.28 4.26
C SER A 516 -18.19 -1.77 5.56
N MET A 517 -18.89 -1.92 6.67
CA MET A 517 -18.35 -1.66 8.01
C MET A 517 -18.29 -2.95 8.83
N THR A 518 -17.26 -3.06 9.66
CA THR A 518 -17.20 -4.01 10.77
C THR A 518 -17.40 -3.26 12.07
N VAL A 519 -18.03 -3.91 13.03
CA VAL A 519 -18.38 -3.33 14.32
C VAL A 519 -17.71 -4.19 15.37
N ASP A 520 -16.71 -3.62 16.03
CA ASP A 520 -16.02 -4.27 17.14
C ASP A 520 -16.71 -3.92 18.47
N LEU A 521 -17.42 -2.79 18.55
CA LEU A 521 -18.19 -2.37 19.74
C LEU A 521 -19.47 -1.62 19.33
N TRP A 522 -20.61 -1.94 19.95
CA TRP A 522 -21.87 -1.22 19.78
C TRP A 522 -22.66 -1.03 21.08
N GLY A 523 -22.22 -0.04 21.86
CA GLY A 523 -22.90 0.42 23.07
C GLY A 523 -22.41 -0.24 24.36
N GLU A 524 -21.29 -0.98 24.33
CA GLU A 524 -20.74 -1.65 25.50
C GLU A 524 -20.31 -0.66 26.59
N LYS A 525 -20.50 -1.10 27.84
CA LYS A 525 -20.05 -0.45 29.07
C LYS A 525 -20.21 -1.42 30.26
N PRO A 526 -19.33 -1.37 31.28
CA PRO A 526 -18.08 -0.61 31.28
C PRO A 526 -17.09 -1.19 30.26
N LEU A 527 -16.16 -0.35 29.78
CA LEU A 527 -15.22 -0.74 28.72
C LEU A 527 -13.96 -1.37 29.33
N ASN A 528 -14.15 -2.37 30.19
CA ASN A 528 -13.12 -3.02 30.99
C ASN A 528 -12.82 -4.46 30.54
N HIS A 529 -13.21 -4.87 29.31
CA HIS A 529 -13.02 -6.24 28.84
C HIS A 529 -12.46 -6.40 27.42
N HIS A 530 -11.72 -7.50 27.30
CA HIS A 530 -10.89 -8.17 26.30
C HIS A 530 -10.99 -7.90 24.79
N GLU A 531 -12.00 -7.23 24.24
CA GLU A 531 -12.10 -7.09 22.78
C GLU A 531 -11.26 -5.92 22.27
N SER A 532 -10.39 -6.22 21.29
CA SER A 532 -9.53 -5.23 20.66
C SER A 532 -10.35 -4.31 19.76
N SER A 533 -10.65 -3.11 20.26
CA SER A 533 -11.67 -2.22 19.68
C SER A 533 -11.11 -0.98 19.01
N PHE A 534 -9.88 -0.57 19.29
CA PHE A 534 -9.26 0.57 18.60
C PHE A 534 -7.78 0.31 18.37
N LEU A 535 -7.29 0.46 17.13
CA LEU A 535 -5.90 0.18 16.77
C LEU A 535 -5.43 -1.23 17.16
N ARG A 536 -6.37 -2.20 17.17
CA ARG A 536 -6.16 -3.60 17.60
C ARG A 536 -5.68 -3.73 19.06
N ARG A 537 -6.14 -2.83 19.92
CA ARG A 537 -5.87 -2.84 21.36
C ARG A 537 -7.18 -2.78 22.13
N SER A 538 -7.25 -3.48 23.26
CA SER A 538 -8.30 -3.34 24.25
C SER A 538 -7.81 -2.50 25.43
N PHE A 539 -8.74 -2.10 26.29
CA PHE A 539 -8.45 -1.50 27.59
C PHE A 539 -8.50 -2.59 28.65
N THR A 540 -7.46 -2.73 29.47
CA THR A 540 -7.43 -3.65 30.61
C THR A 540 -6.97 -2.92 31.86
N ASN A 541 -7.46 -3.34 33.01
CA ASN A 541 -6.92 -2.86 34.28
C ASN A 541 -5.71 -3.72 34.68
N TRP A 542 -4.69 -3.07 35.24
CA TRP A 542 -3.47 -3.69 35.73
C TRP A 542 -3.04 -2.99 37.03
N THR A 543 -2.50 -3.74 37.98
CA THR A 543 -1.94 -3.16 39.21
C THR A 543 -0.50 -2.73 38.98
N ILE A 544 -0.21 -1.44 39.12
CA ILE A 544 1.15 -0.89 39.11
C ILE A 544 1.35 -0.11 40.40
N ASP A 545 2.39 -0.44 41.17
CA ASP A 545 2.71 0.23 42.44
C ASP A 545 1.47 0.33 43.37
N ASP A 546 0.78 -0.81 43.58
CA ASP A 546 -0.48 -0.97 44.34
C ASP A 546 -1.68 -0.13 43.87
N ARG A 547 -1.61 0.42 42.65
CA ARG A 547 -2.70 1.20 42.04
C ARG A 547 -3.23 0.51 40.80
N GLN A 548 -4.56 0.39 40.72
CA GLN A 548 -5.22 -0.05 39.49
C GLN A 548 -5.15 1.05 38.43
N VAL A 549 -4.53 0.73 37.30
CA VAL A 549 -4.41 1.61 36.14
C VAL A 549 -4.92 0.92 34.90
N THR A 550 -5.60 1.67 34.03
CA THR A 550 -6.04 1.17 32.72
C THR A 550 -4.91 1.29 31.71
N VAL A 551 -4.48 0.17 31.16
CA VAL A 551 -3.37 0.03 30.21
C VAL A 551 -3.85 -0.62 28.90
N PRO A 552 -3.14 -0.40 27.77
CA PRO A 552 -3.47 -1.08 26.53
C PRO A 552 -3.11 -2.57 26.62
N LYS A 553 -3.95 -3.42 26.03
CA LYS A 553 -3.60 -4.83 25.76
C LYS A 553 -3.78 -5.12 24.28
N PHE A 554 -2.72 -5.60 23.63
CA PHE A 554 -2.77 -5.94 22.20
C PHE A 554 -3.55 -7.25 21.96
N ASP A 555 -4.12 -7.39 20.75
CA ASP A 555 -4.67 -8.67 20.27
C ASP A 555 -3.63 -9.78 20.44
N THR A 556 -3.93 -10.66 21.37
CA THR A 556 -3.00 -11.60 21.97
C THR A 556 -2.55 -12.64 20.93
N ASP A 557 -3.52 -13.26 20.26
CA ASP A 557 -3.24 -14.27 19.25
C ASP A 557 -2.45 -13.66 18.10
N ARG A 558 -2.80 -12.43 17.68
CA ARG A 558 -2.11 -11.74 16.60
C ARG A 558 -0.63 -11.46 16.91
N VAL A 559 -0.31 -11.08 18.15
CA VAL A 559 1.08 -10.82 18.57
C VAL A 559 1.90 -12.10 18.45
N LEU A 560 1.43 -13.21 19.03
CA LEU A 560 2.12 -14.50 18.94
C LEU A 560 2.24 -15.02 17.50
N GLN A 561 1.16 -14.94 16.71
CA GLN A 561 1.16 -15.37 15.31
C GLN A 561 2.24 -14.64 14.50
N ARG A 562 2.32 -13.31 14.67
CA ARG A 562 3.30 -12.48 13.97
C ARG A 562 4.71 -12.63 14.51
N PHE A 563 4.86 -13.05 15.76
CA PHE A 563 6.13 -13.43 16.36
C PHE A 563 6.64 -14.78 15.82
N VAL A 564 5.77 -15.77 15.66
CA VAL A 564 6.14 -17.09 15.13
C VAL A 564 6.43 -17.07 13.63
N VAL A 565 5.63 -16.35 12.84
CA VAL A 565 5.76 -16.32 11.37
C VAL A 565 6.24 -14.93 10.91
N PRO A 566 7.53 -14.75 10.59
CA PRO A 566 8.06 -13.45 10.24
C PRO A 566 7.60 -13.01 8.84
N HIS A 567 7.42 -11.69 8.69
CA HIS A 567 7.08 -11.07 7.41
C HIS A 567 8.31 -10.94 6.48
N SER A 568 9.49 -10.72 7.06
CA SER A 568 10.78 -10.59 6.37
C SER A 568 11.66 -11.81 6.64
N ASN A 569 12.63 -12.05 5.78
CA ASN A 569 13.65 -13.07 6.04
C ASN A 569 14.44 -12.68 7.29
N VAL A 570 14.67 -13.65 8.16
CA VAL A 570 15.56 -13.53 9.32
C VAL A 570 16.79 -14.37 8.99
N THR A 571 17.95 -13.74 9.01
CA THR A 571 19.20 -14.35 8.56
C THR A 571 20.25 -14.46 9.67
N THR A 572 20.10 -13.68 10.75
CA THR A 572 21.04 -13.70 11.88
C THR A 572 20.32 -13.83 13.22
N PRO A 573 21.00 -14.37 14.26
CA PRO A 573 20.48 -14.40 15.63
C PRO A 573 20.16 -12.99 16.16
N GLN A 574 20.96 -11.97 15.80
CA GLN A 574 20.71 -10.58 16.20
C GLN A 574 19.39 -10.06 15.61
N GLU A 575 19.14 -10.30 14.32
CA GLU A 575 17.86 -9.92 13.69
C GLU A 575 16.67 -10.60 14.36
N SER A 576 16.83 -11.87 14.76
CA SER A 576 15.80 -12.60 15.50
C SER A 576 15.58 -12.00 16.90
N PHE A 577 16.65 -11.66 17.62
CA PHE A 577 16.59 -11.01 18.93
C PHE A 577 15.92 -9.63 18.87
N ASP A 578 16.37 -8.73 17.99
CA ASP A 578 15.83 -7.36 17.84
C ASP A 578 14.35 -7.38 17.48
N ARG A 579 13.96 -8.32 16.62
CA ARG A 579 12.56 -8.55 16.27
C ARG A 579 11.77 -9.06 17.47
N SER A 580 12.30 -10.01 18.21
CA SER A 580 11.67 -10.58 19.41
C SER A 580 11.47 -9.53 20.49
N LEU A 581 12.45 -8.64 20.68
CA LEU A 581 12.35 -7.48 21.58
C LEU A 581 11.15 -6.59 21.21
N CYS A 582 10.93 -6.34 19.92
CA CYS A 582 9.76 -5.59 19.46
C CYS A 582 8.44 -6.29 19.80
N PHE A 583 8.38 -7.63 19.78
CA PHE A 583 7.18 -8.38 20.18
C PHE A 583 7.02 -8.46 21.71
N LEU A 584 8.11 -8.52 22.46
CA LEU A 584 8.10 -8.43 23.93
C LEU A 584 7.47 -7.10 24.38
N MET A 585 7.80 -5.99 23.72
CA MET A 585 7.16 -4.69 23.98
C MET A 585 5.65 -4.66 23.71
N LEU A 586 5.10 -5.64 22.98
CA LEU A 586 3.65 -5.76 22.73
C LEU A 586 2.95 -6.70 23.72
N SER A 587 3.69 -7.39 24.60
CA SER A 587 3.13 -8.32 25.59
C SER A 587 2.77 -7.68 26.93
N GLY A 588 2.76 -6.34 27.02
CA GLY A 588 2.31 -5.61 28.20
C GLY A 588 0.91 -6.06 28.64
N ALA A 589 0.72 -6.18 29.96
CA ALA A 589 -0.49 -6.75 30.56
C ALA A 589 -0.87 -8.16 30.05
N ASN A 590 0.13 -8.96 29.61
CA ASN A 590 -0.04 -10.37 29.25
C ASN A 590 1.13 -11.23 29.76
N THR A 591 0.96 -11.80 30.94
CA THR A 591 1.97 -12.62 31.62
C THR A 591 2.42 -13.81 30.78
N HIS A 592 1.48 -14.57 30.22
CA HIS A 592 1.80 -15.81 29.52
C HIS A 592 2.72 -15.57 28.32
N TYR A 593 2.45 -14.55 27.51
CA TYR A 593 3.26 -14.28 26.33
C TYR A 593 4.56 -13.57 26.61
N TYR A 594 4.55 -12.67 27.60
CA TYR A 594 5.78 -12.10 28.11
C TYR A 594 6.74 -13.23 28.50
N SER A 595 6.27 -14.20 29.28
CA SER A 595 7.09 -15.35 29.70
C SER A 595 7.59 -16.18 28.50
N ILE A 596 6.74 -16.47 27.51
CA ILE A 596 7.13 -17.24 26.32
C ILE A 596 8.21 -16.52 25.51
N ILE A 597 7.97 -15.25 25.14
CA ILE A 597 8.89 -14.48 24.31
C ILE A 597 10.19 -14.22 25.07
N ARG A 598 10.10 -13.93 26.37
CA ARG A 598 11.28 -13.74 27.23
C ARG A 598 12.13 -15.00 27.30
N LYS A 599 11.52 -16.16 27.54
CA LYS A 599 12.23 -17.46 27.57
C LYS A 599 12.96 -17.74 26.26
N TYR A 600 12.33 -17.44 25.13
CA TYR A 600 12.98 -17.56 23.82
C TYR A 600 14.18 -16.62 23.69
N MET A 601 14.01 -15.35 24.05
CA MET A 601 15.09 -14.36 23.96
C MET A 601 16.26 -14.71 24.90
N ASP A 602 15.99 -15.18 26.11
CA ASP A 602 17.02 -15.67 27.03
C ASP A 602 17.76 -16.88 26.43
N SER A 603 17.05 -17.78 25.75
CA SER A 603 17.67 -18.89 25.00
C SER A 603 18.58 -18.40 23.87
N LEU A 604 18.19 -17.35 23.14
CA LEU A 604 19.03 -16.74 22.10
C LEU A 604 20.31 -16.13 22.69
N VAL A 605 20.19 -15.40 23.81
CA VAL A 605 21.32 -14.79 24.52
C VAL A 605 22.31 -15.85 25.02
N ASN A 606 21.80 -16.97 25.52
CA ASN A 606 22.65 -18.05 26.02
C ASN A 606 23.33 -18.87 24.91
N SER A 607 22.70 -18.96 23.74
CA SER A 607 23.16 -19.85 22.65
C SER A 607 23.98 -19.13 21.58
N TYR A 608 23.89 -17.79 21.51
CA TYR A 608 24.51 -16.99 20.46
C TYR A 608 25.12 -15.71 21.04
N ASN A 609 26.17 -15.20 20.39
CA ASN A 609 26.77 -13.90 20.75
C ASN A 609 25.92 -12.73 20.22
N VAL A 610 24.75 -12.49 20.84
CA VAL A 610 23.87 -11.37 20.52
C VAL A 610 24.17 -10.16 21.43
N GLN A 611 24.10 -8.96 20.85
CA GLN A 611 24.20 -7.72 21.59
C GLN A 611 22.88 -7.44 22.31
N VAL A 612 22.93 -7.37 23.63
CA VAL A 612 21.76 -7.19 24.49
C VAL A 612 21.74 -5.76 25.04
N PRO A 613 20.69 -4.97 24.77
CA PRO A 613 20.56 -3.63 25.36
C PRO A 613 20.26 -3.71 26.86
N ASP A 614 20.77 -2.77 27.65
CA ASP A 614 20.56 -2.74 29.11
C ASP A 614 19.08 -2.73 29.49
N LEU A 615 18.25 -2.03 28.69
CA LEU A 615 16.80 -2.01 28.85
C LEU A 615 16.21 -3.42 28.92
N TYR A 616 16.71 -4.38 28.14
CA TYR A 616 16.21 -5.76 28.18
C TYR A 616 16.54 -6.45 29.51
N ARG A 617 17.70 -6.17 30.11
CA ARG A 617 18.14 -6.82 31.35
C ARG A 617 17.24 -6.46 32.53
N GLU A 618 16.77 -5.22 32.57
CA GLU A 618 15.91 -4.68 33.64
C GLU A 618 14.40 -4.81 33.32
N MET A 619 14.06 -5.29 32.14
CA MET A 619 12.68 -5.43 31.70
C MET A 619 12.00 -6.56 32.48
N THR A 620 10.95 -6.20 33.23
CA THR A 620 9.99 -7.10 33.86
C THR A 620 8.62 -6.86 33.22
N LEU A 621 7.66 -7.75 33.43
CA LEU A 621 6.29 -7.51 32.96
C LEU A 621 5.71 -6.21 33.55
N ASN A 622 6.01 -5.92 34.83
CA ASN A 622 5.54 -4.71 35.49
C ASN A 622 6.21 -3.44 34.92
N SER A 623 7.54 -3.43 34.76
CA SER A 623 8.24 -2.28 34.18
C SER A 623 7.94 -2.07 32.69
N LEU A 624 7.55 -3.10 31.96
CA LEU A 624 7.10 -3.01 30.57
C LEU A 624 5.65 -2.52 30.45
N THR A 625 4.78 -2.91 31.39
CA THR A 625 3.36 -2.51 31.38
C THR A 625 3.17 -1.07 31.85
N LYS A 626 4.08 -0.57 32.69
CA LYS A 626 4.21 0.83 33.09
C LYS A 626 4.68 1.68 31.92
#